data_AF-A0A3A9EEJ3-F1
#
_entry.id   AF-A0A3A9EEJ3-F1
#
_cell.length_a   1.000
_cell.length_b   1.000
_cell.length_c   1.000
_cell.angle_alpha   90.00
_cell.angle_beta   90.00
_cell.angle_gamma   90.00
#
_symmetry.space_group_name_H-M   'P 1'
#
loop_
_entity.id
_entity.type
_entity.pdbx_description
1 polymer ?
#
loop_
_entity_poly.entity_id
_entity_poly.type
_entity_poly.pdbx_seq_one_letter_code
_entity_poly.pdbx_strand_id
1 'polypeptide(L)' 'MKCPYCNQEMENGTIYGNRYKIKFIPRNKKLFAGIWAIDAIPLGERSFIGRANIPNVKRCKWCEKYLIDVPPLEKV' A
#
# COMPACT_ATOMS: atom_id res chain seq x y z
N MET A 1 6.52 -14.66 8.96
CA MET A 1 7.76 -14.02 8.42
C MET A 1 8.33 -13.12 9.49
N LYS A 2 9.65 -13.08 9.66
CA LYS A 2 10.29 -12.16 10.61
C LYS A 2 10.44 -10.75 10.05
N CYS A 3 10.24 -9.75 10.90
CA CYS A 3 10.41 -8.34 10.58
C CYS A 3 11.89 -8.04 10.26
N PRO A 4 12.22 -7.45 9.11
CA PRO A 4 13.60 -7.16 8.74
C PRO A 4 14.25 -6.06 9.60
N TYR A 5 13.47 -5.35 10.41
CA TYR A 5 13.93 -4.22 11.23
C TYR A 5 14.13 -4.57 12.71
N CYS A 6 13.38 -5.54 13.25
CA CYS A 6 13.46 -5.92 14.67
C CYS A 6 13.42 -7.44 14.91
N ASN A 7 13.47 -8.25 13.84
CA ASN A 7 13.52 -9.72 13.87
C ASN A 7 12.35 -10.44 14.59
N GLN A 8 11.32 -9.70 14.99
CA GLN A 8 10.10 -10.23 15.60
C GLN A 8 9.15 -10.82 14.55
N GLU A 9 8.31 -11.77 14.94
CA GLU A 9 7.30 -12.36 14.05
C GLU A 9 6.28 -11.30 13.60
N MET A 10 5.84 -11.40 12.34
CA MET A 10 4.89 -10.47 11.71
C MET A 10 3.53 -11.10 11.48
N GLU A 11 2.50 -10.26 11.52
CA GLU A 11 1.11 -10.64 11.27
C GLU A 11 0.73 -10.41 9.82
N ASN A 12 0.05 -11.39 9.22
CA ASN A 12 -0.51 -11.25 7.89
C ASN A 12 -1.88 -10.55 7.95
N GLY A 13 -2.19 -9.73 6.95
CA GLY A 13 -3.48 -9.07 6.85
C GLY A 13 -3.70 -8.36 5.52
N THR A 14 -4.79 -7.61 5.46
CA THR A 14 -5.22 -6.85 4.28
C THR A 14 -5.50 -5.42 4.72
N ILE A 15 -4.98 -4.44 3.97
CA ILE A 15 -5.35 -3.03 4.17
C ILE A 15 -6.59 -2.76 3.31
N TYR A 16 -7.65 -2.23 3.93
CA TYR A 16 -8.86 -1.81 3.24
C TYR A 16 -8.92 -0.29 3.17
N GLY A 17 -9.10 0.23 1.96
CA GLY A 17 -9.47 1.62 1.71
C GLY A 17 -10.99 1.78 1.64
N ASN A 18 -11.45 3.02 1.79
CA ASN A 18 -12.87 3.35 1.65
C ASN A 18 -13.28 3.47 0.18
N ARG A 19 -13.18 4.68 -0.39
CA ARG A 19 -13.82 5.00 -1.69
C ARG A 19 -12.85 5.04 -2.88
N TYR A 20 -11.60 5.43 -2.65
CA TYR A 20 -10.61 5.65 -3.70
C TYR A 20 -9.52 4.58 -3.67
N LYS A 21 -8.87 4.37 -4.83
CA LYS A 21 -7.66 3.54 -4.93
C LYS A 21 -6.60 4.08 -3.96
N ILE A 22 -5.93 3.19 -3.24
CA ILE A 22 -4.76 3.55 -2.45
C ILE A 22 -3.60 3.76 -3.42
N LYS A 23 -2.86 4.86 -3.26
CA LYS A 23 -1.70 5.18 -4.09
C LYS A 23 -0.55 5.65 -3.22
N PHE A 24 0.66 5.31 -3.61
CA PHE A 24 1.89 5.84 -3.05
C PHE A 24 2.38 7.03 -3.87
N ILE A 25 2.70 8.14 -3.21
CA ILE A 25 3.33 9.30 -3.83
C ILE A 25 4.69 9.48 -3.16
N PRO A 26 5.80 9.37 -3.92
CA PRO A 26 7.13 9.69 -3.41
C PRO A 26 7.17 11.10 -2.81
N ARG A 27 7.92 11.29 -1.72
CA ARG A 27 7.98 12.58 -0.99
C ARG A 27 8.39 13.77 -1.85
N ASN A 28 9.19 13.55 -2.89
CA ASN A 28 9.62 14.57 -3.84
C ASN A 28 8.58 14.90 -4.92
N LYS A 29 7.46 14.17 -4.96
CA LYS A 29 6.30 14.44 -5.81
C LYS A 29 5.20 15.06 -4.97
N LYS A 30 4.35 15.88 -5.60
CA LYS A 30 3.20 16.52 -4.95
C LYS A 30 1.93 16.17 -5.72
N LEU A 31 0.79 16.32 -5.05
CA LEU A 31 -0.49 16.32 -5.75
C LEU A 31 -0.52 17.49 -6.74
N PHE A 32 -0.83 17.20 -7.99
CA PHE A 32 -1.06 18.23 -9.00
C PHE A 32 -2.33 19.01 -8.64
N ALA A 33 -2.22 20.33 -8.63
CA ALA A 33 -3.25 21.24 -8.11
C ALA A 33 -3.75 20.88 -6.68
N GLY A 34 -2.93 20.22 -5.86
CA GLY A 34 -3.29 19.82 -4.50
C GLY A 34 -4.31 18.67 -4.39
N ILE A 35 -4.82 18.16 -5.51
CA ILE A 35 -5.92 17.18 -5.54
C ILE A 35 -5.52 15.92 -6.32
N TRP A 36 -4.79 16.08 -7.43
CA TRP A 36 -4.59 15.01 -8.40
C TRP A 36 -3.28 14.26 -8.18
N ALA A 37 -3.40 12.98 -7.86
CA ALA A 37 -2.29 12.05 -7.71
C ALA A 37 -1.86 11.48 -9.08
N ILE A 38 -1.34 12.34 -9.96
CA ILE A 38 -1.00 12.01 -11.36
C ILE A 38 0.22 11.09 -11.44
N ASP A 39 1.30 11.40 -10.73
CA ASP A 39 2.54 10.60 -10.66
C ASP A 39 2.52 9.53 -9.56
N ALA A 40 1.32 9.10 -9.15
CA ALA A 40 1.15 8.23 -8.00
C ALA A 40 1.16 6.75 -8.39
N ILE A 41 1.93 5.96 -7.67
CA ILE A 41 2.08 4.52 -7.87
C ILE A 41 0.87 3.82 -7.24
N PRO A 42 0.03 3.08 -7.99
CA PRO A 42 -1.10 2.38 -7.40
C PRO A 42 -0.61 1.32 -6.41
N LEU A 43 -1.23 1.28 -5.23
CA LEU A 43 -1.03 0.22 -4.25
C LEU A 43 -2.31 -0.60 -4.15
N GLY A 44 -2.24 -1.85 -4.60
CA GLY A 44 -3.31 -2.83 -4.47
C GLY A 44 -4.32 -2.85 -5.61
N GLU A 45 -5.36 -3.65 -5.42
CA GLU A 45 -6.32 -4.01 -6.44
C GLU A 45 -7.64 -3.26 -6.28
N ARG A 46 -8.34 -3.09 -7.41
CA ARG A 46 -9.71 -2.60 -7.41
C ARG A 46 -10.62 -3.80 -7.18
N SER A 47 -11.12 -4.00 -5.96
CA SER A 47 -12.11 -5.05 -5.73
C SER A 47 -13.39 -4.73 -6.52
N PHE A 48 -13.98 -5.75 -7.14
CA PHE A 48 -15.21 -5.68 -7.94
C PHE A 48 -16.39 -5.08 -7.16
N ILE A 49 -16.37 -5.16 -5.82
CA ILE A 49 -17.43 -4.68 -4.92
C ILE A 49 -16.92 -3.53 -4.01
N GLY A 50 -16.32 -2.51 -4.64
CA GLY A 50 -16.40 -1.14 -4.12
C GLY A 50 -15.37 -0.69 -3.08
N ARG A 51 -14.40 -1.51 -2.66
CA ARG A 51 -13.29 -1.07 -1.79
C ARG A 51 -11.94 -1.38 -2.40
N ALA A 52 -11.07 -0.38 -2.44
CA ALA A 52 -9.66 -0.61 -2.73
C ALA A 52 -9.07 -1.45 -1.60
N ASN A 53 -8.28 -2.46 -1.93
CA ASN A 53 -7.56 -3.23 -0.91
C ASN A 53 -6.14 -3.51 -1.36
N ILE A 54 -5.25 -3.69 -0.38
CA ILE A 54 -3.90 -4.18 -0.58
C ILE A 54 -3.85 -5.51 0.16
N PRO A 55 -3.89 -6.66 -0.55
CA PRO A 55 -3.81 -7.97 0.08
C PRO A 55 -2.37 -8.29 0.50
N ASN A 56 -2.19 -9.37 1.26
CA ASN A 56 -0.88 -9.94 1.62
C ASN A 56 0.06 -8.97 2.35
N VAL A 57 -0.47 -8.03 3.11
CA VAL A 57 0.32 -7.09 3.91
C VAL A 57 0.82 -7.77 5.17
N LYS A 58 2.06 -7.49 5.54
CA LYS A 58 2.63 -7.94 6.82
C LYS A 58 2.80 -6.76 7.75
N ARG A 59 2.23 -6.83 8.96
CA ARG A 59 2.38 -5.82 10.01
C ARG A 59 3.29 -6.35 11.12
N CYS A 60 4.31 -5.59 11.48
CA CYS A 60 5.06 -5.81 12.71
C CYS A 60 4.48 -4.94 13.82
N LYS A 61 3.89 -5.54 14.87
CA LYS A 61 3.33 -4.80 16.00
C LYS A 61 4.37 -4.06 16.83
N TRP A 62 5.60 -4.58 16.91
CA TRP A 62 6.69 -4.00 17.71
C TRP A 62 7.29 -2.76 17.08
N CYS A 63 7.52 -2.82 15.76
CA CYS A 63 8.17 -1.75 15.00
C CYS A 63 7.16 -0.77 14.37
N GLU A 64 5.86 -1.07 14.45
CA GLU A 64 4.73 -0.40 13.78
C GLU A 64 4.91 -0.24 12.25
N LYS A 65 5.71 -1.12 11.66
CA LYS A 65 6.02 -1.11 10.22
C LYS A 65 5.12 -2.09 9.47
N TYR A 66 4.79 -1.70 8.25
CA TYR A 66 4.10 -2.54 7.28
C TYR A 66 5.05 -2.89 6.14
N LEU A 67 5.01 -4.15 5.70
CA LEU A 67 5.60 -4.57 4.43
C LEU A 67 4.46 -4.85 3.46
N ILE A 68 4.55 -4.23 2.29
CA ILE A 68 3.58 -4.33 1.23
C ILE A 68 4.33 -4.79 -0.01
N ASP A 69 3.98 -5.98 -0.48
CA ASP A 69 4.46 -6.49 -1.76
C ASP A 69 3.55 -5.91 -2.86
N VAL A 70 4.14 -5.17 -3.80
CA VAL A 70 3.40 -4.51 -4.88
C VAL A 70 3.61 -5.33 -6.16
N PRO A 71 2.54 -5.71 -6.90
CA PRO A 71 2.72 -6.35 -8.19
C PRO A 71 3.51 -5.43 -9.14
N PRO A 72 4.29 -5.98 -10.09
CA PRO A 72 4.99 -5.19 -11.09
C PRO A 72 3.99 -4.25 -11.78
N LEU A 73 4.38 -2.99 -11.99
CA LEU A 73 3.56 -2.06 -12.75
C LEU A 73 3.36 -2.63 -14.16
N GLU A 74 2.14 -3.08 -14.50
CA GLU A 74 1.78 -3.30 -15.89
C GLU A 74 1.94 -1.95 -16.61
N LYS A 75 2.87 -1.92 -17.56
CA LYS A 75 3.06 -0.80 -18.47
C LYS A 75 1.83 -0.77 -19.37
N VAL A 76 0.88 0.09 -19.05
CA VAL A 76 -0.19 0.49 -19.98
C VAL A 76 0.39 1.41 -21.03
#